data_AF-A0A0D6EBY0-F1
#
_entry.id   AF-A0A0D6EBY0-F1
#
_cell.length_a   1.000
_cell.length_b   1.000
_cell.length_c   1.000
_cell.angle_alpha   90.00
_cell.angle_beta   90.00
_cell.angle_gamma   90.00
#
_symmetry.space_group_name_H-M   'P 1'
#
loop_
_entity.id
_entity.type
_entity.pdbx_description
1 polymer ?
#
loop_
_entity_poly.entity_id
_entity_poly.type
_entity_poly.pdbx_seq_one_letter_code
_entity_poly.pdbx_strand_id
1 'polypeptide(L)'
;MGRLTLRGFLPVLTGPLYAVWNAWIAARIIQEAYLQARGPALVKHLMETLTDSDAHTRRLVAQGVGELIMRNQHPHPNLVLLLARLLNSLPEKPPAIDIDWPTALQGYAQLTGESRKTLLNTLTQVTLLSGTYRGSRKRFLTEVFATCQTPLCSDEVKAQQQRLLSGQVP
;
A
#
# COMPACT_ATOMS: atom_id res chain seq x y z
N MET A 1 21.08 -21.85 54.12
CA MET A 1 21.89 -22.62 53.15
C MET A 1 21.19 -22.54 51.80
N GLY A 2 21.38 -21.44 51.09
CA GLY A 2 20.68 -21.15 49.84
C GLY A 2 21.67 -20.87 48.72
N ARG A 3 21.22 -21.15 47.51
CA ARG A 3 21.81 -20.83 46.20
C ARG A 3 22.92 -21.77 45.71
N LEU A 4 22.49 -22.76 44.93
CA LEU A 4 23.16 -23.40 43.80
C LEU A 4 22.06 -24.31 43.23
N THR A 5 21.37 -23.98 42.14
CA THR A 5 21.77 -24.39 40.78
C THR A 5 20.81 -23.73 39.75
N LEU A 6 21.23 -22.66 39.08
CA LEU A 6 20.59 -22.20 37.83
C LEU A 6 21.64 -21.47 37.00
N ARG A 7 22.62 -22.22 36.50
CA ARG A 7 23.73 -21.68 35.69
C ARG A 7 24.11 -22.62 34.54
N GLY A 8 23.11 -23.22 33.89
CA GLY A 8 23.33 -24.18 32.80
C GLY A 8 22.57 -23.93 31.50
N PHE A 9 21.43 -23.22 31.52
CA PHE A 9 20.52 -23.18 30.36
C PHE A 9 20.35 -21.82 29.67
N LEU A 10 21.11 -20.80 30.09
CA LEU A 10 21.08 -19.47 29.44
C LEU A 10 21.88 -19.37 28.11
N PRO A 11 23.01 -20.07 27.89
CA PRO A 11 23.83 -19.77 26.70
C PRO A 11 23.40 -20.51 25.42
N VAL A 12 22.45 -21.44 25.48
CA VAL A 12 22.07 -22.28 24.31
C VAL A 12 20.89 -21.70 23.52
N LEU A 13 20.08 -20.82 24.14
CA LEU A 13 18.91 -20.21 23.48
C LEU A 13 19.20 -18.85 22.83
N THR A 14 20.30 -18.19 23.19
CA THR A 14 20.66 -16.87 22.63
C THR A 14 21.09 -16.96 21.18
N GLY A 15 21.92 -17.95 20.80
CA GLY A 15 22.39 -18.13 19.41
C GLY A 15 21.26 -18.23 18.36
N PRO A 16 20.28 -19.13 18.52
CA PRO A 16 19.16 -19.27 17.59
C PRO A 16 18.24 -18.04 17.57
N LEU A 17 18.02 -17.40 18.73
CA LEU A 17 17.17 -16.22 18.84
C LEU A 17 17.75 -15.01 18.10
N TYR A 18 19.08 -14.82 18.17
CA TYR A 18 19.78 -13.81 17.39
C TYR A 18 19.77 -14.13 15.89
N ALA A 19 19.90 -15.39 15.49
CA ALA A 19 19.82 -15.78 14.08
C ALA A 19 18.44 -15.47 13.47
N VAL A 20 17.35 -15.74 14.20
CA VAL A 20 15.98 -15.41 13.77
C VAL A 20 15.76 -13.89 13.71
N TRP A 21 16.25 -13.16 14.71
CA TRP A 21 16.16 -11.69 14.74
C TRP A 21 16.96 -11.05 13.59
N ASN A 22 18.18 -11.53 13.34
CA ASN A 22 19.03 -11.09 12.25
C ASN A 22 18.43 -11.45 10.88
N ALA A 23 17.84 -12.64 10.74
CA ALA A 23 17.11 -13.02 9.53
C ALA A 23 15.86 -12.15 9.32
N TRP A 24 15.16 -11.77 10.38
CA TRP A 24 14.00 -10.87 10.33
C TRP A 24 14.40 -9.44 9.95
N ILE A 25 15.47 -8.91 10.53
CA ILE A 25 16.03 -7.60 10.15
C ILE A 25 16.55 -7.63 8.72
N ALA A 26 17.31 -8.65 8.32
CA ALA A 26 17.80 -8.80 6.96
C ALA A 26 16.65 -8.91 5.95
N ALA A 27 15.59 -9.66 6.27
CA ALA A 27 14.40 -9.72 5.46
C ALA A 27 13.69 -8.36 5.35
N ARG A 28 13.61 -7.58 6.45
CA ARG A 28 13.05 -6.22 6.44
C ARG A 28 13.88 -5.26 5.58
N ILE A 29 15.20 -5.28 5.71
CA ILE A 29 16.13 -4.42 4.95
C ILE A 29 16.14 -4.81 3.46
N ILE A 30 16.18 -6.10 3.15
CA ILE A 30 16.10 -6.60 1.77
C ILE A 30 14.75 -6.23 1.15
N GLN A 31 13.65 -6.32 1.91
CA GLN A 31 12.33 -5.92 1.42
C GLN A 31 12.27 -4.40 1.15
N GLU A 32 12.87 -3.57 2.00
CA GLU A 32 12.97 -2.12 1.80
C GLU A 32 13.84 -1.79 0.57
N ALA A 33 15.00 -2.43 0.40
CA ALA A 33 15.87 -2.25 -0.76
C ALA A 33 15.26 -2.79 -2.07
N TYR A 34 14.57 -3.92 -2.01
CA TYR A 34 13.86 -4.53 -3.14
C TYR A 34 12.70 -3.65 -3.62
N LEU A 35 11.96 -3.05 -2.68
CA LEU A 35 10.87 -2.12 -2.98
C LEU A 35 11.38 -0.76 -3.43
N GLN A 36 12.58 -0.34 -3.04
CA GLN A 36 13.24 0.87 -3.53
C GLN A 36 13.81 0.67 -4.95
N ALA A 37 14.30 -0.52 -5.28
CA ALA A 37 14.78 -0.88 -6.61
C ALA A 37 13.65 -1.08 -7.64
N ARG A 38 12.48 -1.62 -7.24
CA ARG A 38 11.31 -1.82 -8.13
C ARG A 38 10.22 -0.75 -8.03
N GLY A 39 10.24 0.05 -6.97
CA GLY A 39 9.27 1.12 -6.72
C GLY A 39 9.06 2.08 -7.91
N PRO A 40 10.14 2.59 -8.54
CA PRO A 40 10.00 3.50 -9.67
C PRO A 40 9.29 2.90 -10.89
N ALA A 41 9.47 1.60 -11.15
CA ALA A 41 8.86 0.88 -12.27
C ALA A 41 7.36 0.64 -12.03
N LEU A 42 6.98 0.23 -10.82
CA LEU A 42 5.58 0.08 -10.42
C LEU A 42 4.83 1.42 -10.39
N VAL A 43 5.47 2.46 -9.86
CA VAL A 43 4.91 3.82 -9.91
C VAL A 43 4.77 4.27 -11.36
N LYS A 44 5.73 3.96 -12.25
CA LYS A 44 5.63 4.27 -13.68
C LYS A 44 4.42 3.54 -14.31
N HIS A 45 4.26 2.26 -14.04
CA HIS A 45 3.15 1.46 -14.56
C HIS A 45 1.78 1.95 -14.06
N LEU A 46 1.68 2.31 -12.78
CA LEU A 46 0.46 2.93 -12.22
C LEU A 46 0.16 4.28 -12.89
N MET A 47 1.18 5.09 -13.15
CA MET A 47 1.01 6.37 -13.85
C MET A 47 0.63 6.18 -15.32
N GLU A 48 1.20 5.18 -16.01
CA GLU A 48 0.82 4.80 -17.38
C GLU A 48 -0.66 4.39 -17.44
N THR A 49 -1.12 3.57 -16.50
CA THR A 49 -2.54 3.16 -16.39
C THR A 49 -3.48 4.36 -16.17
N LEU A 50 -2.99 5.41 -15.50
CA LEU A 50 -3.76 6.62 -15.20
C LEU A 50 -3.59 7.73 -16.24
N THR A 51 -2.77 7.52 -17.27
CA THR A 51 -2.48 8.54 -18.27
C THR A 51 -3.73 8.86 -19.10
N ASP A 52 -4.48 7.83 -19.49
CA ASP A 52 -5.72 7.95 -20.25
C ASP A 52 -6.95 8.26 -19.38
N SER A 53 -6.78 8.24 -18.05
CA SER A 53 -7.85 8.64 -17.11
C SER A 53 -8.02 10.15 -17.10
N ASP A 54 -9.25 10.59 -16.86
CA ASP A 54 -9.56 12.00 -16.70
C ASP A 54 -8.93 12.60 -15.43
N ALA A 55 -8.78 13.92 -15.43
CA ALA A 55 -8.17 14.64 -14.32
C ALA A 55 -8.94 14.45 -12.99
N HIS A 56 -10.27 14.26 -13.07
CA HIS A 56 -11.09 13.98 -11.90
C HIS A 56 -10.76 12.62 -11.28
N THR A 57 -10.70 11.53 -12.08
CA THR A 57 -10.27 10.22 -11.57
C THR A 57 -8.87 10.26 -10.98
N ARG A 58 -7.91 10.93 -11.66
CA ARG A 58 -6.54 11.09 -11.11
C ARG A 58 -6.53 11.83 -9.78
N ARG A 59 -7.37 12.86 -9.60
CA ARG A 59 -7.51 13.60 -8.34
C ARG A 59 -8.09 12.72 -7.24
N LEU A 60 -9.13 11.94 -7.54
CA LEU A 60 -9.72 10.99 -6.60
C LEU A 60 -8.71 9.91 -6.19
N VAL A 61 -7.91 9.38 -7.14
CA VAL A 61 -6.80 8.47 -6.83
C VAL A 61 -5.79 9.13 -5.90
N ALA A 62 -5.38 10.38 -6.18
CA ALA A 62 -4.43 11.10 -5.33
C ALA A 62 -4.97 11.27 -3.90
N GLN A 63 -6.25 11.59 -3.73
CA GLN A 63 -6.90 11.68 -2.42
C GLN A 63 -6.92 10.32 -1.71
N GLY A 64 -7.21 9.23 -2.43
CA GLY A 64 -7.19 7.87 -1.86
C GLY A 64 -5.79 7.40 -1.45
N VAL A 65 -4.77 7.74 -2.24
CA VAL A 65 -3.35 7.48 -1.88
C VAL A 65 -2.97 8.30 -0.64
N GLY A 66 -3.40 9.56 -0.57
CA GLY A 66 -3.19 10.43 0.59
C GLY A 66 -3.84 9.87 1.86
N GLU A 67 -5.11 9.48 1.78
CA GLU A 67 -5.82 8.88 2.91
C GLU A 67 -5.17 7.57 3.36
N LEU A 68 -4.75 6.73 2.41
CA LEU A 68 -4.05 5.48 2.71
C LEU A 68 -2.70 5.75 3.42
N ILE A 69 -1.99 6.83 3.05
CA ILE A 69 -0.79 7.29 3.76
C ILE A 69 -1.15 7.72 5.18
N MET A 70 -2.18 8.54 5.37
CA MET A 70 -2.59 9.02 6.69
C MET A 70 -3.03 7.89 7.63
N ARG A 71 -3.71 6.86 7.10
CA ARG A 71 -4.14 5.67 7.86
C ARG A 71 -2.98 4.75 8.24
N ASN A 72 -1.83 4.87 7.58
CA ASN A 72 -0.67 4.03 7.80
C ASN A 72 0.42 4.84 8.51
N GLN A 73 0.66 4.54 9.79
CA GLN A 73 1.63 5.26 10.65
C GLN A 73 3.06 5.35 10.05
N HIS A 74 3.44 4.40 9.20
CA HIS A 74 4.72 4.40 8.48
C HIS A 74 4.44 4.27 6.98
N PRO A 75 4.25 5.38 6.25
CA PRO A 75 3.95 5.33 4.83
C PRO A 75 5.16 4.83 4.05
N HIS A 76 4.90 3.90 3.12
CA HIS A 76 5.96 3.35 2.28
C HIS A 76 6.51 4.43 1.33
N PRO A 77 7.84 4.57 1.13
CA PRO A 77 8.42 5.60 0.25
C PRO A 77 7.81 5.66 -1.16
N ASN A 78 7.48 4.50 -1.74
CA ASN A 78 6.80 4.41 -3.04
C ASN A 78 5.41 5.07 -3.07
N LEU A 79 4.65 5.07 -1.97
CA LEU A 79 3.36 5.76 -1.92
C LEU A 79 3.54 7.28 -1.95
N VAL A 80 4.55 7.78 -1.23
CA VAL A 80 4.90 9.21 -1.22
C VAL A 80 5.36 9.65 -2.61
N LEU A 81 6.20 8.85 -3.28
CA LEU A 81 6.62 9.10 -4.66
C LEU A 81 5.45 9.07 -5.64
N LEU A 82 4.55 8.09 -5.51
CA LEU A 82 3.35 8.00 -6.34
C LEU A 82 2.47 9.23 -6.15
N LEU A 83 2.21 9.63 -4.91
CA LEU A 83 1.42 10.82 -4.61
C LEU A 83 2.05 12.07 -5.26
N ALA A 84 3.35 12.27 -5.10
CA ALA A 84 4.06 13.39 -5.72
C ALA A 84 3.92 13.39 -7.26
N ARG A 85 3.98 12.22 -7.91
CA ARG A 85 3.78 12.13 -9.36
C ARG A 85 2.32 12.36 -9.77
N LEU A 86 1.37 11.88 -8.98
CA LEU A 86 -0.05 12.12 -9.22
C LEU A 86 -0.37 13.62 -9.14
N LEU A 87 0.09 14.32 -8.11
CA LEU A 87 -0.11 15.78 -7.99
C LEU A 87 0.50 16.53 -9.17
N ASN A 88 1.70 16.14 -9.61
CA ASN A 88 2.34 16.73 -10.79
C ASN A 88 1.61 16.45 -12.12
N SER A 89 0.79 15.39 -12.18
CA SER A 89 -0.01 15.03 -13.36
C SER A 89 -1.36 15.75 -13.43
N LEU A 90 -1.78 16.43 -12.36
CA LEU A 90 -3.01 17.20 -12.35
C LEU A 90 -2.80 18.54 -13.08
N PRO A 91 -3.82 19.09 -13.78
CA PRO A 91 -3.70 20.35 -14.51
C PRO A 91 -3.26 21.53 -13.62
N GLU A 92 -3.81 21.58 -12.40
CA GLU A 92 -3.55 22.63 -11.41
C GLU A 92 -2.21 22.47 -10.69
N LYS A 93 -1.56 21.29 -10.79
CA LYS A 93 -0.32 20.93 -10.08
C LYS A 93 -0.30 21.41 -8.62
N PRO A 94 -1.30 21.03 -7.80
CA PRO A 94 -1.40 21.57 -6.46
C PRO A 94 -0.18 21.14 -5.61
N PRO A 95 0.41 22.06 -4.83
CA PRO A 95 1.60 21.76 -4.03
C PRO A 95 1.31 20.80 -2.86
N ALA A 96 0.05 20.70 -2.46
CA ALA A 96 -0.46 19.81 -1.44
C ALA A 96 -1.88 19.36 -1.79
N ILE A 97 -2.31 18.24 -1.22
CA ILE A 97 -3.68 17.77 -1.35
C ILE A 97 -4.37 17.88 0.00
N ASP A 98 -5.52 18.57 0.03
CA ASP A 98 -6.39 18.57 1.18
C ASP A 98 -7.24 17.30 1.15
N ILE A 99 -7.19 16.55 2.26
CA ILE A 99 -7.82 15.24 2.39
C ILE A 99 -9.01 15.40 3.33
N ASP A 100 -10.12 15.88 2.76
CA ASP A 100 -11.44 15.70 3.36
C ASP A 100 -12.01 14.37 2.85
N TRP A 101 -11.76 13.31 3.62
CA TRP A 101 -12.12 11.95 3.23
C TRP A 101 -13.64 11.75 3.03
N PRO A 102 -14.53 12.21 3.93
CA PRO A 102 -15.98 12.19 3.68
C PRO A 102 -16.40 12.84 2.35
N THR A 103 -15.82 14.00 2.01
CA THR A 103 -16.11 14.69 0.75
C THR A 103 -15.53 13.93 -0.45
N ALA A 104 -14.34 13.36 -0.33
CA ALA A 104 -13.75 12.51 -1.37
C ALA A 104 -14.64 11.30 -1.68
N LEU A 105 -15.21 10.64 -0.66
CA LEU A 105 -16.12 9.51 -0.84
C LEU A 105 -17.36 9.85 -1.67
N GLN A 106 -17.86 11.10 -1.60
CA GLN A 106 -18.97 11.53 -2.45
C GLN A 106 -18.59 11.50 -3.94
N GLY A 107 -17.35 11.92 -4.28
CA GLY A 107 -16.81 11.80 -5.63
C GLY A 107 -16.68 10.34 -6.07
N TYR A 108 -16.30 9.45 -5.16
CA TYR A 108 -16.17 8.01 -5.44
C TYR A 108 -17.52 7.36 -5.74
N ALA A 109 -18.57 7.77 -5.03
CA ALA A 109 -19.92 7.26 -5.22
C ALA A 109 -20.53 7.66 -6.59
N GLN A 110 -20.06 8.77 -7.16
CA GLN A 110 -20.53 9.27 -8.46
C GLN A 110 -19.81 8.64 -9.65
N LEU A 111 -18.69 7.93 -9.44
CA LEU A 111 -17.94 7.30 -10.52
C LEU A 111 -18.71 6.12 -11.12
N THR A 112 -18.75 6.07 -12.45
CA THR A 112 -19.37 4.99 -13.21
C THR A 112 -18.40 4.39 -14.23
N GLY A 113 -18.78 3.24 -14.79
CA GLY A 113 -18.06 2.60 -15.91
C GLY A 113 -16.56 2.40 -15.68
N GLU A 114 -15.77 2.83 -16.65
CA GLU A 114 -14.33 2.65 -16.73
C GLU A 114 -13.57 3.42 -15.64
N SER A 115 -13.94 4.68 -15.37
CA SER A 115 -13.30 5.51 -14.34
C SER A 115 -13.36 4.87 -12.96
N ARG A 116 -14.51 4.28 -12.59
CA ARG A 116 -14.66 3.51 -11.35
C ARG A 116 -13.74 2.29 -11.33
N LYS A 117 -13.70 1.52 -12.41
CA LYS A 117 -12.86 0.33 -12.51
C LYS A 117 -11.38 0.69 -12.37
N THR A 118 -10.94 1.76 -13.05
CA THR A 118 -9.57 2.26 -12.97
C THR A 118 -9.24 2.71 -11.55
N LEU A 119 -10.09 3.53 -10.91
CA LEU A 119 -9.91 3.94 -9.52
C LEU A 119 -9.75 2.73 -8.58
N LEU A 120 -10.67 1.78 -8.62
CA LEU A 120 -10.67 0.61 -7.72
C LEU A 120 -9.45 -0.28 -7.94
N ASN A 121 -9.09 -0.53 -9.20
CA ASN A 121 -7.90 -1.32 -9.55
C ASN A 121 -6.63 -0.64 -9.07
N THR A 122 -6.47 0.66 -9.34
CA THR A 122 -5.33 1.44 -8.90
C THR A 122 -5.21 1.45 -7.38
N LEU A 123 -6.30 1.75 -6.65
CA LEU A 123 -6.27 1.78 -5.18
C LEU A 123 -6.00 0.40 -4.58
N THR A 124 -6.46 -0.68 -5.22
CA THR A 124 -6.13 -2.05 -4.82
C THR A 124 -4.64 -2.31 -4.96
N GLN A 125 -4.05 -2.02 -6.12
CA GLN A 125 -2.62 -2.19 -6.37
C GLN A 125 -1.78 -1.36 -5.39
N VAL A 126 -2.12 -0.08 -5.21
CA VAL A 126 -1.45 0.83 -4.25
C VAL A 126 -1.54 0.29 -2.82
N THR A 127 -2.71 -0.21 -2.41
CA THR A 127 -2.90 -0.77 -1.07
C THR A 127 -2.02 -2.01 -0.86
N LEU A 128 -1.95 -2.90 -1.84
CA LEU A 128 -1.12 -4.11 -1.78
C LEU A 128 0.38 -3.78 -1.80
N LEU A 129 0.79 -2.74 -2.53
CA LEU A 129 2.17 -2.24 -2.51
C LEU A 129 2.58 -1.68 -1.16
N SER A 130 1.63 -1.12 -0.41
CA SER A 130 1.89 -0.58 0.92
C SER A 130 2.10 -1.65 1.99
N GLY A 131 1.84 -2.93 1.69
CA GLY A 131 2.05 -4.06 2.59
C GLY A 131 0.92 -5.09 2.57
N THR A 132 0.90 -5.96 3.58
CA THR A 132 -0.06 -7.07 3.64
C THR A 132 -1.51 -6.60 3.79
N TYR A 133 -2.45 -7.27 3.10
CA TYR A 133 -3.88 -6.97 3.15
C TYR A 133 -4.50 -7.34 4.52
N ARG A 134 -4.31 -6.48 5.52
CA ARG A 134 -4.82 -6.61 6.89
C ARG A 134 -5.07 -5.24 7.53
N GLY A 135 -5.83 -5.20 8.63
CA GLY A 135 -6.00 -4.01 9.47
C GLY A 135 -6.53 -2.79 8.71
N SER A 136 -5.83 -1.66 8.82
CA SER A 136 -6.16 -0.37 8.18
C SER A 136 -6.36 -0.49 6.67
N ARG A 137 -5.49 -1.24 5.98
CA ARG A 137 -5.53 -1.46 4.53
C ARG A 137 -6.81 -2.19 4.08
N LYS A 138 -7.20 -3.22 4.84
CA LYS A 138 -8.45 -3.95 4.59
C LYS A 138 -9.66 -3.05 4.78
N ARG A 139 -9.66 -2.27 5.87
CA ARG A 139 -10.75 -1.33 6.15
C ARG A 139 -10.88 -0.26 5.06
N PHE A 140 -9.76 0.29 4.61
CA PHE A 140 -9.70 1.24 3.49
C PHE A 140 -10.31 0.67 2.21
N LEU A 141 -9.86 -0.50 1.73
CA LEU A 141 -10.42 -1.09 0.51
C LEU A 141 -11.90 -1.44 0.66
N THR A 142 -12.30 -1.96 1.82
CA THR A 142 -13.71 -2.29 2.07
C THR A 142 -14.59 -1.04 1.96
N GLU A 143 -14.16 0.08 2.53
CA GLU A 143 -14.88 1.35 2.51
C GLU A 143 -14.98 1.94 1.09
N VAL A 144 -13.86 1.95 0.35
CA VAL A 144 -13.79 2.45 -1.02
C VAL A 144 -14.71 1.63 -1.95
N PHE A 145 -14.62 0.30 -1.89
CA PHE A 145 -15.46 -0.58 -2.71
C PHE A 145 -16.94 -0.47 -2.36
N ALA A 146 -17.27 -0.41 -1.07
CA ALA A 146 -18.65 -0.21 -0.62
C ALA A 146 -19.22 1.12 -1.13
N THR A 147 -18.42 2.20 -1.07
CA THR A 147 -18.82 3.53 -1.55
C THR A 147 -19.09 3.54 -3.06
N CYS A 148 -18.26 2.85 -3.84
CA CYS A 148 -18.46 2.67 -5.29
C CYS A 148 -19.53 1.62 -5.63
N GLN A 149 -20.24 1.07 -4.63
CA GLN A 149 -21.26 0.02 -4.76
C GLN A 149 -20.75 -1.21 -5.53
N THR A 150 -19.47 -1.55 -5.36
CA THR A 150 -18.81 -2.65 -6.06
C THR A 150 -18.41 -3.73 -5.04
N PRO A 151 -18.71 -5.01 -5.28
CA PRO A 151 -18.32 -6.06 -4.36
C PRO A 151 -16.80 -6.23 -4.33
N LEU A 152 -16.22 -6.24 -3.14
CA LEU A 152 -14.79 -6.53 -2.95
C LEU A 152 -14.56 -8.05 -2.85
N CYS A 153 -14.00 -8.63 -3.90
CA CYS A 153 -13.65 -10.06 -3.91
C CYS A 153 -12.32 -10.27 -3.17
N SER A 154 -12.37 -10.79 -1.94
CA SER A 154 -11.16 -10.95 -1.13
C SER A 154 -10.14 -11.93 -1.71
N ASP A 155 -10.58 -12.89 -2.52
CA ASP A 155 -9.69 -13.89 -3.09
C ASP A 155 -8.94 -13.35 -4.31
N GLU A 156 -9.55 -12.46 -5.10
CA GLU A 156 -8.86 -11.72 -6.16
C GLU A 156 -7.76 -10.81 -5.59
N VAL A 157 -8.05 -10.12 -4.48
CA VAL A 157 -7.07 -9.27 -3.79
C VAL A 157 -5.87 -10.10 -3.30
N LYS A 158 -6.10 -11.29 -2.74
CA LYS A 158 -5.02 -12.21 -2.33
C LYS A 158 -4.23 -12.73 -3.53
N ALA A 159 -4.90 -13.08 -4.62
CA ALA A 159 -4.25 -13.54 -5.85
C ALA A 159 -3.36 -12.44 -6.45
N GLN A 160 -3.84 -11.19 -6.52
CA GLN A 160 -3.02 -10.04 -6.92
C GLN A 160 -1.81 -9.84 -6.00
N GLN A 161 -2.00 -9.96 -4.68
CA GLN A 161 -0.88 -9.85 -3.73
C GLN A 161 0.18 -10.92 -3.99
N GLN A 162 -0.22 -12.16 -4.28
CA GLN A 162 0.71 -13.23 -4.61
C GLN A 162 1.48 -12.95 -5.90
N ARG A 163 0.82 -12.46 -6.97
CA ARG A 163 1.46 -12.08 -8.23
C ARG A 163 2.50 -10.97 -8.04
N LEU A 164 2.15 -9.93 -7.28
CA LEU A 164 3.06 -8.83 -6.95
C LEU A 164 4.30 -9.32 -6.18
N LEU A 165 4.12 -10.21 -5.20
CA LEU A 165 5.22 -10.79 -4.43
C LEU A 165 6.11 -11.73 -5.25
N SER A 166 5.53 -12.44 -6.23
CA SER A 166 6.27 -13.31 -7.15
C SER A 166 6.91 -12.55 -8.32
N GLY A 167 6.71 -11.22 -8.40
CA GLY A 167 7.34 -10.36 -9.40
C GLY A 167 6.69 -10.43 -10.78
N GLN A 168 5.50 -11.00 -10.89
CA GLN A 168 4.67 -10.90 -12.09
C GLN A 168 4.02 -9.51 -12.07
N VAL A 169 4.29 -8.71 -13.12
CA VAL A 169 3.62 -7.42 -13.32
C VAL A 169 2.13 -7.70 -13.56
N PRO A 170 1.21 -6.91 -12.96
CA PRO A 170 -0.23 -7.08 -13.15
C PRO A 170 -0.68 -6.90 -14.60
#